data_AF-A0A348TUK2-F1
#
_entry.id   AF-A0A348TUK2-F1
#
_cell.length_a   1.000
_cell.length_b   1.000
_cell.length_c   1.000
_cell.angle_alpha   90.00
_cell.angle_beta   90.00
_cell.angle_gamma   90.00
#
_symmetry.space_group_name_H-M   'P 1'
#
loop_
_entity.id
_entity.type
_entity.pdbx_description
1 polymer ?
#
loop_
_entity_poly.entity_id
_entity_poly.type
_entity_poly.pdbx_seq_one_letter_code
_entity_poly.pdbx_strand_id
1 'polypeptide(L)'
;MNLKRFLAIAVLSLMSFQGYASHLLGGEIVWKCKPNGKYQFTLVLYRECGGITLPTSAQSLATNAGVSISCAFISTTDVVPSCYTGTTTCAGATSGTGKMQKYVYRSGDITLTGTPPASGWYFTWTSCCRPSSITNVVSPGGASYLLRAIMYPYTPPGSTSPLSAGTSANPTCFDSSPNFLEDPQVISCTGVDVVYNNLGYDPDLDSLYYNWSYPWDASSFSANPSTNSVNFVSGYTWNSPLPSGSTSTPASIDGETGEVTFNSGVAGSWATCVVIEEWRCGQKVGEIYRDIPIVTLSCTPPTGLCSSAFVDEAPDMSLTPDNSLMNATVLTPVTNASGDTIYYYTEVFPGDTVRFKITASDAYPNPNCSSQNIQFSASGGNLSSAANYGNANACLFNPPCATLTSLNPGGVFTYPGLNDAQFNWNITCDHLFYQEYQCGTLKSEYSFYLRMQDDQCPINRFSYKKVVVKVKNYMPGMPNIDNTCIQQDDLGVTFDWVANPDTGFNWDFYVINHIDTLGNTTVVDTIYDWATQSYTHTGADPNAVNGYTIQVGGGCGLLSDPTPVLQNIRV
;
A
#
# COMPACT_ATOMS: atom_id res chain seq x y z
N MET A 1 -0.67 -26.62 -62.25
CA MET A 1 -0.35 -26.90 -60.83
C MET A 1 -0.62 -28.38 -60.59
N ASN A 2 0.39 -29.19 -60.26
CA ASN A 2 0.24 -30.66 -60.17
C ASN A 2 -0.81 -31.05 -59.12
N LEU A 3 -1.69 -32.01 -59.45
CA LEU A 3 -2.78 -32.51 -58.59
C LEU A 3 -2.31 -32.89 -57.17
N LYS A 4 -1.06 -33.36 -57.04
CA LYS A 4 -0.40 -33.64 -55.75
C LYS A 4 -0.21 -32.40 -54.87
N ARG A 5 0.06 -31.22 -55.44
CA ARG A 5 0.16 -29.95 -54.69
C ARG A 5 -1.22 -29.45 -54.24
N PHE A 6 -2.26 -29.66 -55.06
CA PHE A 6 -3.62 -29.30 -54.68
C PHE A 6 -4.14 -30.20 -53.55
N LEU A 7 -3.87 -31.50 -53.62
CA LEU A 7 -4.21 -32.44 -52.54
C LEU A 7 -3.46 -32.14 -51.24
N ALA A 8 -2.17 -31.78 -51.31
CA ALA A 8 -1.40 -31.42 -50.12
C ALA A 8 -1.94 -30.16 -49.44
N ILE A 9 -2.32 -29.13 -50.21
CA ILE A 9 -2.94 -27.90 -49.66
C ILE A 9 -4.32 -28.21 -49.08
N ALA A 10 -5.13 -29.04 -49.75
CA ALA A 10 -6.45 -29.44 -49.26
C ALA A 10 -6.36 -30.25 -47.95
N VAL A 11 -5.40 -31.17 -47.83
CA VAL A 11 -5.15 -31.95 -46.61
C VAL A 11 -4.63 -31.06 -45.47
N LEU A 12 -3.74 -30.10 -45.73
CA LEU A 12 -3.32 -29.13 -44.71
C LEU A 12 -4.47 -28.19 -44.27
N SER A 13 -5.38 -27.81 -45.17
CA SER A 13 -6.56 -26.99 -44.81
C SER A 13 -7.61 -27.75 -44.00
N LEU A 14 -7.64 -29.08 -44.11
CA LEU A 14 -8.51 -29.97 -43.32
C LEU A 14 -7.90 -30.32 -41.95
N MET A 15 -6.62 -30.02 -41.73
CA MET A 15 -5.92 -30.12 -40.44
C MET A 15 -5.93 -28.79 -39.67
N SER A 16 -7.04 -28.05 -39.72
CA SER A 16 -7.24 -26.90 -38.84
C SER A 16 -7.34 -27.40 -37.39
N PHE A 17 -6.22 -27.36 -36.67
CA PHE A 17 -6.24 -27.51 -35.22
C PHE A 17 -7.13 -26.40 -34.66
N GLN A 18 -8.20 -26.78 -33.95
CA GLN A 18 -8.90 -25.83 -33.09
C GLN A 18 -7.93 -25.45 -31.97
N GLY A 19 -7.27 -24.31 -32.12
CA GLY A 19 -6.57 -23.68 -31.00
C GLY A 19 -7.63 -23.27 -30.00
N TYR A 20 -7.69 -23.95 -28.85
CA TYR A 20 -8.45 -23.48 -27.70
C TYR A 20 -7.73 -22.23 -27.19
N ALA A 21 -8.23 -21.04 -27.55
CA ALA A 21 -7.72 -19.81 -26.99
C ALA A 21 -7.99 -19.81 -25.48
N SER A 22 -6.93 -19.79 -24.68
CA SER A 22 -7.01 -19.54 -23.25
C SER A 22 -7.29 -18.06 -23.03
N HIS A 23 -8.43 -17.68 -22.45
CA HIS A 23 -8.75 -16.27 -22.17
C HIS A 23 -8.23 -15.86 -20.78
N LEU A 24 -6.91 -15.98 -20.59
CA LEU A 24 -6.26 -15.35 -19.44
C LEU A 24 -6.40 -13.83 -19.61
N LEU A 25 -6.89 -13.12 -18.59
CA LEU A 25 -6.95 -11.66 -18.58
C LEU A 25 -5.69 -11.03 -18.00
N GLY A 26 -4.95 -11.78 -17.18
CA GLY A 26 -3.65 -11.38 -16.70
C GLY A 26 -3.45 -11.73 -15.24
N GLY A 27 -2.74 -10.90 -14.50
CA GLY A 27 -2.40 -11.21 -13.12
C GLY A 27 -1.31 -10.34 -12.50
N GLU A 28 -0.88 -10.77 -11.33
CA GLU A 28 0.08 -10.09 -10.47
C GLU A 28 0.82 -11.08 -9.57
N ILE A 29 2.02 -10.69 -9.16
CA ILE A 29 2.89 -11.45 -8.25
C ILE A 29 3.27 -10.52 -7.11
N VAL A 30 3.08 -10.97 -5.88
CA VAL A 30 3.48 -10.26 -4.65
C VAL A 30 4.21 -11.22 -3.70
N TRP A 31 5.04 -10.69 -2.80
CA TRP A 31 5.71 -11.46 -1.75
C TRP A 31 5.50 -10.83 -0.37
N LYS A 32 5.63 -11.67 0.67
CA LYS A 32 5.59 -11.23 2.06
C LYS A 32 6.75 -11.83 2.83
N CYS A 33 7.47 -11.01 3.59
CA CYS A 33 8.41 -11.45 4.61
C CYS A 33 7.66 -12.00 5.84
N LYS A 34 8.05 -13.18 6.28
CA LYS A 34 7.41 -13.91 7.39
C LYS A 34 8.29 -13.82 8.64
N PRO A 35 7.71 -13.88 9.86
CA PRO A 35 8.49 -13.80 11.11
C PRO A 35 9.59 -14.87 11.28
N ASN A 36 9.57 -15.94 10.49
CA ASN A 36 10.60 -16.98 10.47
C ASN A 36 11.74 -16.70 9.47
N GLY A 37 11.85 -15.46 8.96
CA GLY A 37 12.90 -15.04 8.03
C GLY A 37 12.73 -15.57 6.61
N LYS A 38 11.57 -16.12 6.25
CA LYS A 38 11.30 -16.66 4.91
C LYS A 38 10.29 -15.80 4.15
N TYR A 39 10.23 -16.01 2.83
CA TYR A 39 9.31 -15.31 1.95
C TYR A 39 8.13 -16.20 1.55
N GLN A 40 6.94 -15.62 1.48
CA GLN A 40 5.77 -16.28 0.91
C GLN A 40 5.31 -15.51 -0.32
N PHE A 41 5.22 -16.20 -1.46
CA PHE A 41 4.80 -15.62 -2.73
C PHE A 41 3.32 -15.91 -2.99
N THR A 42 2.60 -14.91 -3.48
CA THR A 42 1.24 -15.07 -3.99
C THR A 42 1.22 -14.69 -5.47
N LEU A 43 0.71 -15.61 -6.29
CA LEU A 43 0.39 -15.40 -7.69
C LEU A 43 -1.12 -15.29 -7.80
N VAL A 44 -1.61 -14.17 -8.33
CA VAL A 44 -3.03 -14.00 -8.65
C VAL A 44 -3.16 -13.98 -10.16
N LEU A 45 -4.03 -14.85 -10.68
CA LEU A 45 -4.38 -14.91 -12.09
C LEU A 45 -5.84 -14.53 -12.27
N TYR A 46 -6.11 -13.67 -13.24
CA TYR A 46 -7.47 -13.32 -13.64
C TYR A 46 -7.74 -13.98 -14.98
N ARG A 47 -8.85 -14.71 -15.08
CA ARG A 47 -9.34 -15.19 -16.37
C ARG A 47 -10.66 -14.54 -16.72
N GLU A 48 -10.96 -14.48 -18.00
CA GLU A 48 -12.28 -14.07 -18.44
C GLU A 48 -13.30 -15.16 -18.11
N CYS A 49 -14.47 -14.76 -17.60
CA CYS A 49 -15.54 -15.70 -17.25
C CYS A 49 -16.00 -16.55 -18.45
N GLY A 50 -16.04 -15.95 -19.66
CA GLY A 50 -16.42 -16.64 -20.90
C GLY A 50 -15.29 -17.47 -21.54
N GLY A 51 -14.16 -17.63 -20.85
CA GLY A 51 -13.01 -18.40 -21.30
C GLY A 51 -12.85 -19.76 -20.65
N ILE A 52 -11.71 -20.40 -20.91
CA ILE A 52 -11.36 -21.68 -20.30
C ILE A 52 -11.00 -21.52 -18.83
N THR A 53 -11.29 -22.56 -18.04
CA THR A 53 -10.89 -22.63 -16.63
C THR A 53 -9.37 -22.69 -16.47
N LEU A 54 -8.84 -21.97 -15.48
CA LEU A 54 -7.43 -22.03 -15.10
C LEU A 54 -7.14 -23.30 -14.28
N PRO A 55 -5.94 -23.88 -14.38
CA PRO A 55 -5.59 -25.10 -13.66
C PRO A 55 -5.61 -24.88 -12.15
N THR A 56 -6.20 -25.82 -11.40
CA THR A 56 -6.14 -25.83 -9.92
C THR A 56 -4.91 -26.58 -9.38
N SER A 57 -4.00 -27.00 -10.27
CA SER A 57 -2.69 -27.51 -9.89
C SER A 57 -1.74 -26.38 -9.50
N ALA A 58 -0.69 -26.71 -8.74
CA ALA A 58 0.34 -25.76 -8.39
C ALA A 58 0.98 -25.11 -9.63
N GLN A 59 1.27 -23.81 -9.53
CA GLN A 59 1.94 -23.01 -10.55
C GLN A 59 3.38 -22.71 -10.11
N SER A 60 4.33 -22.68 -11.05
CA SER A 60 5.72 -22.38 -10.74
C SER A 60 6.11 -20.97 -11.16
N LEU A 61 6.83 -20.25 -10.31
CA LEU A 61 7.46 -18.98 -10.66
C LEU A 61 8.91 -19.23 -11.09
N ALA A 62 9.32 -18.63 -12.20
CA ALA A 62 10.71 -18.60 -12.64
C ALA A 62 11.43 -17.40 -12.00
N THR A 63 12.67 -17.60 -11.57
CA THR A 63 13.47 -16.58 -10.89
C THR A 63 14.97 -16.77 -11.12
N ASN A 64 15.74 -15.69 -11.05
CA ASN A 64 17.21 -15.71 -10.96
C ASN A 64 17.73 -15.86 -9.52
N ALA A 65 16.85 -15.95 -8.51
CA ALA A 65 17.25 -16.14 -7.11
C ALA A 65 17.75 -17.56 -6.79
N GLY A 66 17.86 -18.45 -7.79
CA GLY A 66 18.44 -19.79 -7.63
C GLY A 66 17.57 -20.78 -6.86
N VAL A 67 16.27 -20.51 -6.73
CA VAL A 67 15.31 -21.35 -5.99
C VAL A 67 14.09 -21.70 -6.84
N SER A 68 13.46 -22.83 -6.54
CA SER A 68 12.18 -23.21 -7.14
C SER A 68 11.03 -22.71 -6.27
N ILE A 69 10.13 -21.93 -6.85
CA ILE A 69 8.96 -21.41 -6.16
C ILE A 69 7.72 -22.05 -6.75
N SER A 70 7.05 -22.90 -5.96
CA SER A 70 5.79 -23.55 -6.33
C SER A 70 4.66 -22.97 -5.49
N CYS A 71 3.64 -22.45 -6.16
CA CYS A 71 2.46 -21.82 -5.58
C CYS A 71 1.26 -22.77 -5.71
N ALA A 72 0.77 -23.31 -4.60
CA ALA A 72 -0.40 -24.16 -4.55
C ALA A 72 -1.69 -23.34 -4.76
N PHE A 73 -2.70 -23.92 -5.41
CA PHE A 73 -4.01 -23.31 -5.55
C PHE A 73 -4.68 -23.13 -4.18
N ILE A 74 -5.25 -21.95 -3.93
CA ILE A 74 -5.93 -21.59 -2.69
C ILE A 74 -7.42 -21.44 -2.90
N SER A 75 -7.81 -20.58 -3.85
CA SER A 75 -9.22 -20.25 -4.05
C SER A 75 -9.49 -19.69 -5.43
N THR A 76 -10.77 -19.69 -5.78
CA THR A 76 -11.33 -18.98 -6.92
C THR A 76 -12.49 -18.09 -6.47
N THR A 77 -12.66 -16.92 -7.07
CA THR A 77 -13.73 -15.97 -6.74
C THR A 77 -14.13 -15.18 -7.97
N ASP A 78 -15.43 -14.98 -8.20
CA ASP A 78 -15.93 -14.13 -9.28
C ASP A 78 -15.64 -12.66 -8.97
N VAL A 79 -15.05 -11.95 -9.93
CA VAL A 79 -14.85 -10.50 -9.90
C VAL A 79 -15.69 -9.95 -11.06
N VAL A 80 -16.94 -9.65 -10.73
CA VAL A 80 -17.99 -9.37 -11.70
C VAL A 80 -18.84 -8.20 -11.20
N PRO A 81 -19.41 -7.37 -12.10
CA PRO A 81 -20.28 -6.28 -11.68
C PRO A 81 -21.49 -6.76 -10.90
N SER A 82 -21.84 -5.98 -9.89
CA SER A 82 -23.02 -6.14 -9.05
C SER A 82 -23.71 -4.81 -8.86
N CYS A 83 -24.99 -4.71 -9.21
CA CYS A 83 -25.76 -3.49 -9.02
C CYS A 83 -27.17 -3.83 -8.51
N TYR A 84 -28.07 -2.85 -8.41
CA TYR A 84 -29.40 -3.01 -7.81
C TYR A 84 -30.29 -4.02 -8.56
N THR A 85 -29.98 -4.32 -9.83
CA THR A 85 -30.68 -5.37 -10.60
C THR A 85 -30.18 -6.78 -10.29
N GLY A 86 -29.12 -6.92 -9.50
CA GLY A 86 -28.51 -8.18 -9.11
C GLY A 86 -27.01 -8.24 -9.38
N THR A 87 -26.39 -9.32 -8.90
CA THR A 87 -24.99 -9.64 -9.17
C THR A 87 -24.89 -10.55 -10.38
N THR A 88 -24.05 -10.18 -11.34
CA THR A 88 -23.76 -11.08 -12.47
C THR A 88 -22.92 -12.26 -12.01
N THR A 89 -22.79 -13.31 -12.82
CA THR A 89 -21.94 -14.46 -12.49
C THR A 89 -21.05 -14.81 -13.67
N CYS A 90 -19.98 -15.58 -13.41
CA CYS A 90 -19.20 -16.15 -14.49
C CYS A 90 -19.94 -17.23 -15.30
N ALA A 91 -21.00 -17.82 -14.74
CA ALA A 91 -21.75 -18.88 -15.42
C ALA A 91 -22.47 -18.34 -16.66
N GLY A 92 -22.13 -18.90 -17.83
CA GLY A 92 -22.72 -18.49 -19.11
C GLY A 92 -22.28 -17.11 -19.61
N ALA A 93 -21.23 -16.53 -19.03
CA ALA A 93 -20.69 -15.25 -19.48
C ALA A 93 -20.09 -15.36 -20.90
N THR A 94 -20.24 -14.28 -21.68
CA THR A 94 -19.63 -14.16 -23.01
C THR A 94 -18.25 -13.52 -22.91
N SER A 95 -17.33 -13.92 -23.79
CA SER A 95 -16.03 -13.27 -23.95
C SER A 95 -16.18 -11.82 -24.43
N GLY A 96 -15.22 -10.96 -24.11
CA GLY A 96 -15.18 -9.54 -24.39
C GLY A 96 -15.96 -8.63 -23.42
N THR A 97 -16.49 -9.17 -22.32
CA THR A 97 -17.38 -8.41 -21.41
C THR A 97 -16.68 -7.87 -20.17
N GLY A 98 -15.39 -8.17 -19.98
CA GLY A 98 -14.60 -7.76 -18.81
C GLY A 98 -14.96 -8.49 -17.51
N LYS A 99 -16.00 -9.33 -17.51
CA LYS A 99 -16.33 -10.22 -16.39
C LYS A 99 -15.19 -11.21 -16.18
N MET A 100 -14.68 -11.30 -14.96
CA MET A 100 -13.52 -12.13 -14.68
C MET A 100 -13.69 -13.03 -13.46
N GLN A 101 -12.85 -14.06 -13.39
CA GLN A 101 -12.69 -14.90 -12.23
C GLN A 101 -11.24 -14.82 -11.74
N LYS A 102 -11.07 -14.54 -10.46
CA LYS A 102 -9.79 -14.48 -9.76
C LYS A 102 -9.39 -15.87 -9.28
N TYR A 103 -8.13 -16.23 -9.52
CA TYR A 103 -7.48 -17.45 -9.03
C TYR A 103 -6.30 -17.05 -8.14
N VAL A 104 -6.30 -17.52 -6.90
CA VAL A 104 -5.21 -17.25 -5.96
C VAL A 104 -4.37 -18.51 -5.80
N TYR A 105 -3.07 -18.38 -6.04
CA TYR A 105 -2.06 -19.41 -5.75
C TYR A 105 -1.05 -18.85 -4.75
N ARG A 106 -0.59 -19.68 -3.82
CA ARG A 106 0.35 -19.25 -2.78
C ARG A 106 1.41 -20.31 -2.51
N SER A 107 2.65 -19.87 -2.35
CA SER A 107 3.75 -20.77 -1.98
C SER A 107 3.69 -21.16 -0.50
N GLY A 108 4.43 -22.21 -0.15
CA GLY A 108 4.91 -22.37 1.23
C GLY A 108 5.94 -21.29 1.58
N ASP A 109 6.63 -21.46 2.70
CA ASP A 109 7.71 -20.57 3.09
C ASP A 109 8.98 -20.87 2.28
N ILE A 110 9.39 -19.91 1.46
CA ILE A 110 10.54 -19.98 0.56
C ILE A 110 11.75 -19.32 1.22
N THR A 111 12.87 -20.04 1.26
CA THR A 111 14.15 -19.47 1.65
C THR A 111 14.86 -18.91 0.43
N LEU A 112 14.92 -17.59 0.31
CA LEU A 112 15.87 -16.91 -0.58
C LEU A 112 17.24 -16.87 0.13
N THR A 113 18.33 -16.81 -0.62
CA THR A 113 19.69 -16.80 -0.04
C THR A 113 20.57 -15.75 -0.70
N GLY A 114 21.44 -15.11 0.08
CA GLY A 114 22.34 -14.08 -0.41
C GLY A 114 21.65 -12.72 -0.54
N THR A 115 22.10 -11.90 -1.46
CA THR A 115 21.61 -10.52 -1.62
C THR A 115 21.11 -10.35 -3.05
N PRO A 116 19.99 -9.63 -3.30
CA PRO A 116 19.56 -9.33 -4.65
C PRO A 116 20.71 -8.67 -5.43
N PRO A 117 20.95 -9.05 -6.70
CA PRO A 117 21.91 -8.33 -7.53
C PRO A 117 21.39 -6.92 -7.83
N ALA A 118 22.23 -6.03 -8.36
CA ALA A 118 21.81 -4.66 -8.71
C ALA A 118 20.62 -4.61 -9.69
N SER A 119 20.46 -5.62 -10.55
CA SER A 119 19.31 -5.78 -11.45
C SER A 119 18.05 -6.35 -10.77
N GLY A 120 18.13 -6.66 -9.49
CA GLY A 120 17.10 -7.32 -8.70
C GLY A 120 16.98 -8.83 -8.90
N TRP A 121 16.32 -9.47 -7.95
CA TRP A 121 15.72 -10.78 -8.15
C TRP A 121 14.37 -10.62 -8.83
N TYR A 122 14.19 -11.22 -10.01
CA TYR A 122 12.90 -11.24 -10.67
C TYR A 122 12.12 -12.50 -10.29
N PHE A 123 10.81 -12.37 -10.29
CA PHE A 123 9.86 -13.47 -10.14
C PHE A 123 8.87 -13.36 -11.29
N THR A 124 8.81 -14.39 -12.14
CA THR A 124 7.99 -14.34 -13.35
C THR A 124 7.10 -15.56 -13.49
N TRP A 125 5.93 -15.37 -14.09
CA TRP A 125 5.05 -16.44 -14.52
C TRP A 125 4.58 -16.14 -15.94
N THR A 126 4.54 -17.18 -16.79
CA THR A 126 4.15 -17.01 -18.19
C THR A 126 3.06 -17.98 -18.58
N SER A 127 2.15 -17.50 -19.40
CA SER A 127 1.18 -18.32 -20.10
C SER A 127 0.74 -17.62 -21.37
N CYS A 128 0.53 -18.41 -22.40
CA CYS A 128 -0.18 -17.96 -23.59
C CYS A 128 -1.68 -18.24 -23.38
N CYS A 129 -2.60 -17.38 -23.82
CA CYS A 129 -2.40 -16.15 -24.60
C CYS A 129 -3.30 -15.03 -24.07
N ARG A 130 -3.12 -13.82 -24.59
CA ARG A 130 -4.03 -12.70 -24.35
C ARG A 130 -5.38 -12.93 -25.05
N PRO A 131 -6.49 -12.38 -24.54
CA PRO A 131 -7.78 -12.52 -25.18
C PRO A 131 -7.77 -11.84 -26.54
N SER A 132 -8.38 -12.48 -27.55
CA SER A 132 -8.47 -11.91 -28.88
C SER A 132 -9.39 -10.67 -28.97
N SER A 133 -10.14 -10.38 -27.90
CA SER A 133 -10.94 -9.16 -27.75
C SER A 133 -10.10 -7.91 -27.49
N ILE A 134 -8.80 -8.05 -27.15
CA ILE A 134 -7.91 -6.90 -26.99
C ILE A 134 -7.69 -6.20 -28.35
N THR A 135 -7.80 -4.88 -28.44
CA THR A 135 -7.70 -4.19 -29.74
C THR A 135 -6.49 -3.27 -29.90
N ASN A 136 -5.87 -2.84 -28.79
CA ASN A 136 -4.71 -1.95 -28.81
C ASN A 136 -3.37 -2.70 -29.04
N VAL A 137 -3.41 -4.03 -29.16
CA VAL A 137 -2.26 -4.90 -29.41
C VAL A 137 -2.41 -5.62 -30.75
N VAL A 138 -1.31 -5.75 -31.49
CA VAL A 138 -1.24 -6.53 -32.74
C VAL A 138 -1.26 -8.02 -32.41
N SER A 139 -2.16 -8.77 -33.05
CA SER A 139 -2.29 -10.23 -32.90
C SER A 139 -2.38 -10.71 -31.44
N PRO A 140 -3.29 -10.16 -30.62
CA PRO A 140 -3.36 -10.41 -29.18
C PRO A 140 -3.55 -11.90 -28.84
N GLY A 141 -4.33 -12.65 -29.64
CA GLY A 141 -4.51 -14.08 -29.46
C GLY A 141 -3.24 -14.93 -29.64
N GLY A 142 -2.16 -14.35 -30.17
CA GLY A 142 -0.83 -14.97 -30.24
C GLY A 142 0.18 -14.38 -29.26
N ALA A 143 -0.17 -13.29 -28.56
CA ALA A 143 0.68 -12.66 -27.56
C ALA A 143 0.52 -13.37 -26.20
N SER A 144 1.62 -13.62 -25.51
CA SER A 144 1.63 -14.21 -24.17
C SER A 144 1.45 -13.16 -23.07
N TYR A 145 1.22 -13.63 -21.85
CA TYR A 145 1.51 -12.87 -20.64
C TYR A 145 2.87 -13.30 -20.09
N LEU A 146 3.69 -12.33 -19.68
CA LEU A 146 4.82 -12.53 -18.78
C LEU A 146 4.62 -11.64 -17.55
N LEU A 147 3.93 -12.18 -16.55
CA LEU A 147 3.74 -11.53 -15.26
C LEU A 147 5.08 -11.46 -14.55
N ARG A 148 5.33 -10.36 -13.83
CA ARG A 148 6.61 -10.11 -13.18
C ARG A 148 6.46 -9.34 -11.88
N ALA A 149 7.45 -9.54 -11.01
CA ALA A 149 7.76 -8.68 -9.88
C ALA A 149 9.29 -8.70 -9.65
N ILE A 150 9.86 -7.65 -9.07
CA ILE A 150 11.31 -7.50 -8.91
C ILE A 150 11.62 -7.00 -7.50
N MET A 151 12.53 -7.68 -6.81
CA MET A 151 13.08 -7.27 -5.51
C MET A 151 14.51 -6.78 -5.71
N TYR A 152 14.77 -5.53 -5.33
CA TYR A 152 16.07 -4.86 -5.44
C TYR A 152 16.87 -4.93 -4.14
N PRO A 153 18.21 -4.77 -4.19
CA PRO A 153 19.01 -4.74 -2.98
C PRO A 153 18.77 -3.44 -2.21
N TYR A 154 18.63 -3.56 -0.89
CA TYR A 154 18.50 -2.41 0.00
C TYR A 154 19.74 -2.27 0.89
N THR A 155 20.37 -1.09 0.89
CA THR A 155 21.48 -0.77 1.80
C THR A 155 21.01 0.23 2.84
N PRO A 156 20.85 -0.16 4.11
CA PRO A 156 20.47 0.76 5.16
C PRO A 156 21.46 1.93 5.27
N PRO A 157 21.00 3.16 5.56
CA PRO A 157 21.90 4.28 5.84
C PRO A 157 22.91 3.93 6.93
N GLY A 158 24.17 4.31 6.72
CA GLY A 158 25.28 3.93 7.59
C GLY A 158 25.85 2.54 7.34
N SER A 159 25.19 1.69 6.53
CA SER A 159 25.77 0.43 6.05
C SER A 159 26.63 0.64 4.81
N THR A 160 27.67 -0.18 4.67
CA THR A 160 28.50 -0.28 3.45
C THR A 160 28.08 -1.42 2.54
N SER A 161 27.10 -2.24 2.95
CA SER A 161 26.65 -3.41 2.22
C SER A 161 25.13 -3.59 2.29
N PRO A 162 24.50 -4.05 1.19
CA PRO A 162 23.08 -4.36 1.17
C PRO A 162 22.71 -5.52 2.09
N LEU A 163 21.45 -5.52 2.56
CA LEU A 163 20.90 -6.60 3.38
C LEU A 163 20.91 -7.93 2.61
N SER A 164 20.99 -9.02 3.36
CA SER A 164 20.93 -10.38 2.83
C SER A 164 19.66 -11.09 3.30
N ALA A 165 19.11 -11.95 2.44
CA ALA A 165 18.10 -12.95 2.79
C ALA A 165 18.69 -14.16 3.56
N GLY A 166 19.96 -14.08 3.96
CA GLY A 166 20.61 -15.07 4.79
C GLY A 166 21.04 -16.30 4.00
N THR A 167 21.00 -17.44 4.65
CA THR A 167 21.44 -18.73 4.09
C THR A 167 20.35 -19.78 4.24
N SER A 168 20.52 -20.94 3.59
CA SER A 168 19.59 -22.06 3.75
C SER A 168 19.48 -22.54 5.21
N ALA A 169 20.53 -22.36 6.02
CA ALA A 169 20.55 -22.77 7.43
C ALA A 169 20.02 -21.68 8.39
N ASN A 170 20.18 -20.41 8.01
CA ASN A 170 19.72 -19.27 8.80
C ASN A 170 19.07 -18.24 7.85
N PRO A 171 17.79 -18.43 7.49
CA PRO A 171 17.09 -17.55 6.56
C PRO A 171 16.73 -16.24 7.24
N THR A 172 16.84 -15.15 6.50
CA THR A 172 16.36 -13.83 6.89
C THR A 172 15.51 -13.24 5.76
N CYS A 173 14.61 -12.33 6.11
CA CYS A 173 13.92 -11.51 5.13
C CYS A 173 13.87 -10.09 5.66
N PHE A 174 13.84 -9.12 4.75
CA PHE A 174 13.97 -7.70 5.08
C PHE A 174 12.92 -6.83 4.39
N ASP A 175 11.98 -7.45 3.68
CA ASP A 175 11.11 -6.77 2.74
C ASP A 175 9.86 -7.58 2.39
N SER A 176 8.72 -6.92 2.35
CA SER A 176 7.44 -7.41 1.84
C SER A 176 7.00 -6.46 0.74
N SER A 177 6.70 -6.99 -0.45
CA SER A 177 6.21 -6.13 -1.52
C SER A 177 4.90 -5.44 -1.12
N PRO A 178 4.53 -4.37 -1.85
CA PRO A 178 3.21 -3.83 -1.74
C PRO A 178 2.16 -4.89 -2.12
N ASN A 179 0.92 -4.66 -1.72
CA ASN A 179 -0.23 -5.46 -2.14
C ASN A 179 -1.21 -4.55 -2.88
N PHE A 180 -1.84 -5.09 -3.91
CA PHE A 180 -3.04 -4.48 -4.45
C PHE A 180 -4.22 -4.82 -3.53
N LEU A 181 -4.80 -3.79 -2.91
CA LEU A 181 -5.83 -3.96 -1.89
C LEU A 181 -7.22 -4.24 -2.47
N GLU A 182 -7.40 -4.01 -3.77
CA GLU A 182 -8.65 -4.24 -4.46
C GLU A 182 -8.47 -5.06 -5.73
N ASP A 183 -9.50 -5.86 -6.00
CA ASP A 183 -9.66 -6.50 -7.29
C ASP A 183 -9.81 -5.45 -8.39
N PRO A 184 -9.25 -5.68 -9.58
CA PRO A 184 -9.19 -4.66 -10.60
C PRO A 184 -10.60 -4.38 -11.16
N GLN A 185 -11.08 -3.14 -10.98
CA GLN A 185 -12.28 -2.65 -11.65
C GLN A 185 -11.95 -2.32 -13.10
N VAL A 186 -11.98 -3.34 -13.95
CA VAL A 186 -11.57 -3.20 -15.35
C VAL A 186 -12.71 -2.88 -16.30
N ILE A 187 -13.94 -2.65 -15.82
CA ILE A 187 -15.08 -2.39 -16.70
C ILE A 187 -15.46 -0.92 -16.58
N SER A 188 -15.55 -0.24 -17.71
CA SER A 188 -16.04 1.13 -17.81
C SER A 188 -17.10 1.29 -18.90
N CYS A 189 -17.77 2.44 -18.92
CA CYS A 189 -18.75 2.79 -19.93
C CYS A 189 -18.19 3.80 -20.93
N THR A 190 -18.62 3.73 -22.19
CA THR A 190 -18.26 4.72 -23.20
C THR A 190 -18.80 6.10 -22.86
N GLY A 191 -17.98 7.14 -23.02
CA GLY A 191 -18.38 8.54 -22.85
C GLY A 191 -18.51 8.99 -21.39
N VAL A 192 -18.09 8.15 -20.43
CA VAL A 192 -18.12 8.46 -19.00
C VAL A 192 -16.69 8.74 -18.51
N ASP A 193 -16.54 9.75 -17.67
CA ASP A 193 -15.28 10.02 -16.97
C ASP A 193 -15.05 8.94 -15.91
N VAL A 194 -13.95 8.21 -16.07
CA VAL A 194 -13.59 7.09 -15.20
C VAL A 194 -12.50 7.54 -14.25
N VAL A 195 -12.68 7.18 -12.98
CA VAL A 195 -11.65 7.23 -11.95
C VAL A 195 -11.48 5.81 -11.43
N TYR A 196 -10.28 5.24 -11.58
CA TYR A 196 -9.94 3.88 -11.15
C TYR A 196 -8.69 3.93 -10.28
N ASN A 197 -8.70 3.33 -9.09
CA ASN A 197 -7.51 3.31 -8.24
C ASN A 197 -6.96 1.88 -8.12
N ASN A 198 -5.65 1.74 -8.31
CA ASN A 198 -4.95 0.46 -8.17
C ASN A 198 -4.67 0.07 -6.70
N LEU A 199 -4.74 1.04 -5.78
CA LEU A 199 -4.66 0.90 -4.32
C LEU A 199 -3.55 -0.05 -3.86
N GLY A 200 -2.33 0.48 -3.82
CA GLY A 200 -1.19 -0.19 -3.21
C GLY A 200 -1.13 0.04 -1.70
N TYR A 201 -0.80 -1.01 -0.96
CA TYR A 201 -0.40 -0.91 0.44
C TYR A 201 0.87 -1.67 0.70
N ASP A 202 1.83 -0.95 1.27
CA ASP A 202 3.12 -1.50 1.66
C ASP A 202 3.12 -1.91 3.13
N PRO A 203 3.34 -3.19 3.45
CA PRO A 203 3.39 -3.64 4.84
C PRO A 203 4.55 -3.04 5.65
N ASP A 204 5.65 -2.73 4.98
CA ASP A 204 6.80 -2.14 5.63
C ASP A 204 6.67 -0.61 5.71
N LEU A 205 5.65 0.00 5.08
CA LEU A 205 5.43 1.45 4.91
C LEU A 205 6.43 2.16 4.02
N ASP A 206 6.94 1.47 3.02
CA ASP A 206 7.69 2.14 1.99
C ASP A 206 6.79 3.08 1.19
N SER A 207 7.38 4.17 0.69
CA SER A 207 6.65 5.08 -0.18
C SER A 207 6.39 4.39 -1.51
N LEU A 208 5.15 4.49 -1.99
CA LEU A 208 4.73 3.88 -3.23
C LEU A 208 4.68 4.91 -4.35
N TYR A 209 5.21 4.54 -5.51
CA TYR A 209 5.09 5.32 -6.73
C TYR A 209 4.44 4.50 -7.83
N TYR A 210 3.46 5.07 -8.51
CA TYR A 210 2.66 4.38 -9.51
C TYR A 210 3.00 4.90 -10.91
N ASN A 211 3.03 4.00 -11.89
CA ASN A 211 3.19 4.40 -13.28
C ASN A 211 2.58 3.38 -14.23
N TRP A 212 2.36 3.80 -15.48
CA TRP A 212 2.19 2.87 -16.57
C TRP A 212 3.49 2.11 -16.83
N SER A 213 3.36 0.88 -17.32
CA SER A 213 4.49 0.06 -17.75
C SER A 213 4.10 -0.75 -18.98
N TYR A 214 5.10 -1.34 -19.63
CA TYR A 214 4.92 -2.22 -20.78
C TYR A 214 4.15 -3.49 -20.40
N PRO A 215 3.01 -3.78 -21.05
CA PRO A 215 2.46 -5.14 -21.09
C PRO A 215 3.44 -6.02 -21.88
N TRP A 216 3.75 -7.20 -21.35
CA TRP A 216 4.77 -8.06 -21.94
C TRP A 216 4.18 -9.24 -22.72
N ASP A 217 4.82 -9.57 -23.84
CA ASP A 217 4.67 -10.76 -24.67
C ASP A 217 6.02 -11.46 -24.76
N ALA A 218 6.30 -12.35 -23.81
CA ALA A 218 7.55 -13.10 -23.73
C ALA A 218 7.39 -14.36 -22.87
N SER A 219 8.36 -15.26 -22.95
CA SER A 219 8.46 -16.46 -22.10
C SER A 219 9.61 -16.40 -21.08
N SER A 220 10.45 -15.37 -21.15
CA SER A 220 11.59 -15.17 -20.26
C SER A 220 11.79 -13.69 -19.94
N PHE A 221 12.26 -13.42 -18.72
CA PHE A 221 12.58 -12.07 -18.27
C PHE A 221 13.63 -11.36 -19.15
N SER A 222 13.50 -10.05 -19.30
CA SER A 222 14.51 -9.16 -19.90
C SER A 222 14.67 -7.94 -19.00
N ALA A 223 15.91 -7.50 -18.77
CA ALA A 223 16.20 -6.26 -18.06
C ALA A 223 15.83 -5.01 -18.88
N ASN A 224 15.66 -5.13 -20.19
CA ASN A 224 15.11 -4.07 -21.02
C ASN A 224 13.60 -4.29 -21.20
N PRO A 225 12.74 -3.46 -20.57
CA PRO A 225 11.31 -3.70 -20.58
C PRO A 225 10.66 -3.53 -21.96
N SER A 226 11.30 -2.81 -22.89
CA SER A 226 10.77 -2.63 -24.25
C SER A 226 10.93 -3.87 -25.13
N THR A 227 11.94 -4.73 -24.89
CA THR A 227 12.21 -5.89 -25.76
C THR A 227 11.17 -6.99 -25.62
N ASN A 228 10.55 -7.06 -24.45
CA ASN A 228 9.52 -8.04 -24.13
C ASN A 228 8.11 -7.47 -24.32
N SER A 229 7.97 -6.22 -24.80
CA SER A 229 6.65 -5.60 -24.88
C SER A 229 5.80 -6.18 -26.00
N VAL A 230 4.48 -6.20 -25.78
CA VAL A 230 3.50 -6.36 -26.85
C VAL A 230 3.75 -5.34 -27.96
N ASN A 231 3.47 -5.72 -29.21
CA ASN A 231 3.42 -4.77 -30.31
C ASN A 231 2.08 -4.03 -30.26
N PHE A 232 2.10 -2.73 -29.98
CA PHE A 232 0.88 -1.92 -30.00
C PHE A 232 0.42 -1.64 -31.44
N VAL A 233 -0.90 -1.53 -31.61
CA VAL A 233 -1.50 -0.96 -32.83
C VAL A 233 -1.14 0.53 -32.90
N SER A 234 -0.97 1.06 -34.11
CA SER A 234 -0.66 2.48 -34.33
C SER A 234 -1.63 3.40 -33.57
N GLY A 235 -1.07 4.37 -32.83
CA GLY A 235 -1.84 5.31 -32.00
C GLY A 235 -1.90 4.94 -30.51
N TYR A 236 -1.47 3.74 -30.14
CA TYR A 236 -1.38 3.29 -28.75
C TYR A 236 0.06 3.06 -28.33
N THR A 237 0.33 3.29 -27.05
CA THR A 237 1.62 3.01 -26.40
C THR A 237 1.39 2.51 -24.98
N TRP A 238 2.43 2.01 -24.32
CA TRP A 238 2.34 1.58 -22.92
C TRP A 238 1.90 2.72 -21.98
N ASN A 239 2.30 3.96 -22.27
CA ASN A 239 1.92 5.18 -21.51
C ASN A 239 0.73 5.93 -22.09
N SER A 240 0.11 5.41 -23.15
CA SER A 240 -1.18 5.85 -23.66
C SER A 240 -1.95 4.63 -24.19
N PRO A 241 -2.35 3.71 -23.29
CA PRO A 241 -2.86 2.41 -23.74
C PRO A 241 -4.35 2.45 -24.10
N LEU A 242 -5.06 3.52 -23.73
CA LEU A 242 -6.49 3.73 -24.01
C LEU A 242 -6.70 4.74 -25.16
N PRO A 243 -7.89 4.75 -25.81
CA PRO A 243 -8.21 5.72 -26.85
C PRO A 243 -7.99 7.17 -26.42
N SER A 244 -7.47 7.98 -27.34
CA SER A 244 -7.28 9.42 -27.17
C SER A 244 -7.74 10.16 -28.42
N GLY A 245 -8.24 11.39 -28.29
CA GLY A 245 -8.62 12.23 -29.43
C GLY A 245 -9.92 13.01 -29.20
N SER A 246 -10.63 13.35 -30.29
CA SER A 246 -11.78 14.26 -30.24
C SER A 246 -12.97 13.77 -29.43
N THR A 247 -13.08 12.47 -29.19
CA THR A 247 -14.16 11.83 -28.41
C THR A 247 -13.61 11.07 -27.21
N SER A 248 -12.34 11.24 -26.83
CA SER A 248 -11.71 10.47 -25.76
C SER A 248 -10.60 11.24 -25.06
N THR A 249 -10.62 11.21 -23.74
CA THR A 249 -9.55 11.73 -22.89
C THR A 249 -8.54 10.61 -22.65
N PRO A 250 -7.24 10.82 -22.96
CA PRO A 250 -6.22 9.80 -22.77
C PRO A 250 -6.15 9.37 -21.30
N ALA A 251 -5.81 8.11 -21.08
CA ALA A 251 -5.63 7.63 -19.72
C ALA A 251 -4.38 8.23 -19.08
N SER A 252 -4.57 8.85 -17.92
CA SER A 252 -3.51 9.35 -17.05
C SER A 252 -3.42 8.47 -15.80
N ILE A 253 -2.23 8.35 -15.21
CA ILE A 253 -2.04 7.76 -13.89
C ILE A 253 -1.33 8.78 -13.00
N ASP A 254 -1.88 9.02 -11.81
CA ASP A 254 -1.25 9.84 -10.79
C ASP A 254 -0.22 8.99 -10.02
N GLY A 255 1.02 9.47 -9.98
CA GLY A 255 2.15 8.72 -9.46
C GLY A 255 2.17 8.58 -7.94
N GLU A 256 1.41 9.39 -7.20
CA GLU A 256 1.38 9.36 -5.74
C GLU A 256 0.20 8.54 -5.20
N THR A 257 -0.92 8.54 -5.93
CA THR A 257 -2.16 7.89 -5.50
C THR A 257 -2.44 6.59 -6.23
N GLY A 258 -1.86 6.38 -7.41
CA GLY A 258 -2.23 5.27 -8.29
C GLY A 258 -3.59 5.42 -8.95
N GLU A 259 -4.20 6.61 -8.87
CA GLU A 259 -5.45 6.96 -9.53
C GLU A 259 -5.23 7.05 -11.04
N VAL A 260 -6.06 6.33 -11.77
CA VAL A 260 -6.12 6.31 -13.23
C VAL A 260 -7.39 7.03 -13.66
N THR A 261 -7.23 8.05 -14.50
CA THR A 261 -8.35 8.82 -15.05
C THR A 261 -8.40 8.71 -16.56
N PHE A 262 -9.58 8.50 -17.15
CA PHE A 262 -9.75 8.46 -18.60
C PHE A 262 -11.22 8.63 -19.01
N ASN A 263 -11.47 8.94 -20.28
CA ASN A 263 -12.79 8.85 -20.88
C ASN A 263 -12.63 8.26 -22.28
N SER A 264 -13.28 7.12 -22.54
CA SER A 264 -13.23 6.48 -23.85
C SER A 264 -14.56 6.63 -24.56
N GLY A 265 -14.55 7.25 -25.74
CA GLY A 265 -15.73 7.34 -26.61
C GLY A 265 -15.98 6.08 -27.44
N VAL A 266 -15.13 5.05 -27.30
CA VAL A 266 -15.17 3.81 -28.08
C VAL A 266 -15.17 2.61 -27.13
N ALA A 267 -15.95 1.58 -27.46
CA ALA A 267 -16.02 0.34 -26.70
C ALA A 267 -15.01 -0.72 -27.18
N GLY A 268 -14.49 -1.52 -26.24
CA GLY A 268 -13.66 -2.72 -26.42
C GLY A 268 -12.64 -2.92 -25.28
N SER A 269 -11.64 -3.79 -25.46
CA SER A 269 -10.66 -4.20 -24.42
C SER A 269 -9.21 -3.77 -24.70
N TRP A 270 -8.60 -3.01 -23.80
CA TRP A 270 -7.31 -2.35 -23.98
C TRP A 270 -6.27 -2.97 -23.04
N ALA A 271 -5.22 -3.61 -23.55
CA ALA A 271 -4.11 -4.11 -22.73
C ALA A 271 -3.44 -2.95 -22.00
N THR A 272 -3.31 -3.07 -20.68
CA THR A 272 -2.57 -2.13 -19.85
C THR A 272 -1.67 -2.89 -18.87
N CYS A 273 -0.67 -2.20 -18.33
CA CYS A 273 0.14 -2.72 -17.24
C CYS A 273 0.50 -1.55 -16.32
N VAL A 274 0.19 -1.71 -15.03
CA VAL A 274 0.55 -0.75 -13.98
C VAL A 274 1.71 -1.33 -13.18
N VAL A 275 2.68 -0.48 -12.87
CA VAL A 275 3.74 -0.77 -11.90
C VAL A 275 3.49 -0.01 -10.61
N ILE A 276 3.73 -0.67 -9.49
CA ILE A 276 3.90 -0.04 -8.18
C ILE A 276 5.37 -0.23 -7.81
N GLU A 277 6.08 0.88 -7.71
CA GLU A 277 7.44 0.93 -7.20
C GLU A 277 7.43 1.18 -5.70
N GLU A 278 8.24 0.44 -4.97
CA GLU A 278 8.43 0.53 -3.53
C GLU A 278 9.77 1.21 -3.24
N TRP A 279 9.74 2.28 -2.45
CA TRP A 279 10.90 3.10 -2.16
C TRP A 279 11.14 3.23 -0.65
N ARG A 280 12.34 2.83 -0.23
CA ARG A 280 12.84 2.90 1.15
C ARG A 280 14.05 3.81 1.22
N CYS A 281 13.96 4.89 2.00
CA CYS A 281 15.05 5.87 2.17
C CYS A 281 15.61 6.41 0.83
N GLY A 282 14.74 6.65 -0.16
CA GLY A 282 15.14 7.10 -1.49
C GLY A 282 15.82 6.03 -2.37
N GLN A 283 15.88 4.78 -1.92
CA GLN A 283 16.31 3.63 -2.70
C GLN A 283 15.08 2.83 -3.14
N LYS A 284 15.01 2.45 -4.41
CA LYS A 284 13.99 1.52 -4.90
C LYS A 284 14.32 0.12 -4.39
N VAL A 285 13.37 -0.52 -3.70
CA VAL A 285 13.54 -1.85 -3.09
C VAL A 285 12.64 -2.91 -3.70
N GLY A 286 11.54 -2.50 -4.35
CA GLY A 286 10.58 -3.43 -4.96
C GLY A 286 9.85 -2.83 -6.16
N GLU A 287 9.43 -3.71 -7.06
CA GLU A 287 8.45 -3.42 -8.12
C GLU A 287 7.48 -4.58 -8.26
N ILE A 288 6.19 -4.29 -8.18
CA ILE A 288 5.14 -5.25 -8.54
C ILE A 288 4.34 -4.72 -9.71
N TYR A 289 3.82 -5.64 -10.52
CA TYR A 289 3.13 -5.31 -11.76
C TYR A 289 1.77 -5.99 -11.81
N ARG A 290 0.77 -5.22 -12.23
CA ARG A 290 -0.55 -5.72 -12.59
C ARG A 290 -0.73 -5.52 -14.09
N ASP A 291 -0.69 -6.62 -14.84
CA ASP A 291 -0.95 -6.65 -16.28
C ASP A 291 -2.37 -7.19 -16.48
N ILE A 292 -3.32 -6.32 -16.79
CA ILE A 292 -4.73 -6.66 -16.99
C ILE A 292 -5.37 -5.65 -17.94
N PRO A 293 -6.20 -6.06 -18.92
CA PRO A 293 -6.82 -5.10 -19.81
C PRO A 293 -7.96 -4.34 -19.14
N ILE A 294 -8.19 -3.11 -19.58
CA ILE A 294 -9.39 -2.32 -19.27
C ILE A 294 -10.41 -2.52 -20.40
N VAL A 295 -11.65 -2.84 -20.05
CA VAL A 295 -12.77 -3.07 -20.97
C VAL A 295 -13.77 -1.92 -20.88
N THR A 296 -13.89 -1.15 -21.95
CA THR A 296 -14.93 -0.14 -22.11
C THR A 296 -16.13 -0.74 -22.85
N LEU A 297 -17.33 -0.63 -22.29
CA LEU A 297 -18.56 -1.14 -22.89
C LEU A 297 -19.49 -0.01 -23.30
N SER A 298 -20.30 -0.24 -24.33
CA SER A 298 -21.45 0.62 -24.61
C SER A 298 -22.54 0.32 -23.59
N CYS A 299 -22.58 1.13 -22.54
CA CYS A 299 -23.52 0.98 -21.45
C CYS A 299 -24.84 1.67 -21.73
N THR A 300 -25.94 0.99 -21.43
CA THR A 300 -27.28 1.59 -21.39
C THR A 300 -27.82 1.39 -19.97
N PRO A 301 -28.07 2.48 -19.21
CA PRO A 301 -28.73 2.37 -17.91
C PRO A 301 -30.08 1.67 -18.03
N PRO A 302 -30.50 0.85 -17.05
CA PRO A 302 -31.83 0.27 -17.05
C PRO A 302 -32.91 1.35 -17.04
N THR A 303 -34.07 1.05 -17.64
CA THR A 303 -35.23 1.95 -17.62
C THR A 303 -36.19 1.57 -16.50
N GLY A 304 -36.75 2.57 -15.82
CA GLY A 304 -37.87 2.43 -14.89
C GLY A 304 -38.60 3.75 -14.65
N LEU A 305 -39.52 3.76 -13.67
CA LEU A 305 -40.39 4.90 -13.37
C LEU A 305 -39.61 6.19 -13.04
N CYS A 306 -38.44 6.07 -12.41
CA CYS A 306 -37.59 7.20 -12.01
C CYS A 306 -36.40 7.43 -12.95
N SER A 307 -36.42 6.92 -14.19
CA SER A 307 -35.31 7.10 -15.14
C SER A 307 -34.96 8.58 -15.38
N SER A 308 -35.93 9.49 -15.30
CA SER A 308 -35.69 10.93 -15.48
C SER A 308 -35.03 11.61 -14.27
N ALA A 309 -34.99 10.93 -13.12
CA ALA A 309 -34.35 11.41 -11.90
C ALA A 309 -33.00 10.72 -11.63
N PHE A 310 -32.68 9.66 -12.39
CA PHE A 310 -31.40 8.96 -12.31
C PHE A 310 -30.29 9.80 -12.93
N VAL A 311 -29.13 9.84 -12.27
CA VAL A 311 -27.90 10.44 -12.75
C VAL A 311 -26.77 9.45 -12.49
N ASP A 312 -25.92 9.23 -13.50
CA ASP A 312 -24.78 8.31 -13.43
C ASP A 312 -23.57 9.02 -12.81
N GLU A 313 -23.54 9.11 -11.49
CA GLU A 313 -22.48 9.77 -10.72
C GLU A 313 -22.12 8.99 -9.46
N ALA A 314 -20.93 9.25 -8.91
CA ALA A 314 -20.49 8.66 -7.65
C ALA A 314 -21.24 9.27 -6.46
N PRO A 315 -21.41 8.52 -5.35
CA PRO A 315 -21.93 9.10 -4.12
C PRO A 315 -20.96 10.17 -3.61
N ASP A 316 -21.49 11.31 -3.18
CA ASP A 316 -20.67 12.32 -2.51
C ASP A 316 -20.10 11.73 -1.22
N MET A 317 -18.86 12.08 -0.86
CA MET A 317 -18.19 11.57 0.33
C MET A 317 -17.42 12.68 1.04
N SER A 318 -17.75 12.85 2.33
CA SER A 318 -17.17 13.86 3.19
C SER A 318 -16.60 13.27 4.47
N LEU A 319 -15.55 13.91 4.98
CA LEU A 319 -14.92 13.60 6.26
C LEU A 319 -15.17 14.78 7.21
N THR A 320 -15.84 14.53 8.33
CA THR A 320 -16.16 15.55 9.34
C THR A 320 -15.46 15.22 10.65
N PRO A 321 -14.43 15.97 11.07
CA PRO A 321 -13.76 15.74 12.35
C PRO A 321 -14.69 15.82 13.57
N ASP A 322 -14.40 15.03 14.60
CA ASP A 322 -15.11 15.11 15.87
C ASP A 322 -14.56 16.26 16.73
N ASN A 323 -15.32 17.36 16.78
CA ASN A 323 -14.99 18.55 17.55
C ASN A 323 -15.24 18.39 19.07
N SER A 324 -15.74 17.23 19.53
CA SER A 324 -15.92 16.95 20.96
C SER A 324 -14.65 16.44 21.65
N LEU A 325 -13.61 16.09 20.87
CA LEU A 325 -12.32 15.69 21.40
C LEU A 325 -11.61 16.88 22.08
N MET A 326 -10.84 16.60 23.13
CA MET A 326 -9.98 17.60 23.78
C MET A 326 -9.01 18.22 22.77
N ASN A 327 -8.39 17.37 21.95
CA ASN A 327 -7.60 17.74 20.78
C ASN A 327 -8.37 17.31 19.54
N ALA A 328 -9.13 18.23 18.95
CA ALA A 328 -9.93 17.95 17.75
C ALA A 328 -9.02 17.50 16.60
N THR A 329 -9.44 16.45 15.88
CA THR A 329 -8.72 16.00 14.69
C THR A 329 -8.73 17.09 13.63
N VAL A 330 -7.57 17.43 13.07
CA VAL A 330 -7.47 18.40 11.97
C VAL A 330 -7.12 17.65 10.69
N LEU A 331 -8.07 17.55 9.76
CA LEU A 331 -7.85 16.93 8.45
C LEU A 331 -7.47 18.02 7.44
N THR A 332 -6.18 18.13 7.14
CA THR A 332 -5.66 19.11 6.18
C THR A 332 -5.64 18.49 4.79
N PRO A 333 -6.35 19.03 3.79
CA PRO A 333 -6.29 18.50 2.43
C PRO A 333 -4.92 18.81 1.80
N VAL A 334 -4.26 17.79 1.29
CA VAL A 334 -3.10 17.91 0.41
C VAL A 334 -3.60 17.88 -1.02
N THR A 335 -3.23 18.86 -1.82
CA THR A 335 -3.77 19.05 -3.17
C THR A 335 -2.71 18.93 -4.25
N ASN A 336 -3.11 18.49 -5.43
CA ASN A 336 -2.25 18.50 -6.61
C ASN A 336 -2.12 19.93 -7.18
N ALA A 337 -1.32 20.10 -8.23
CA ALA A 337 -1.14 21.40 -8.90
C ALA A 337 -2.44 21.98 -9.48
N SER A 338 -3.48 21.16 -9.67
CA SER A 338 -4.82 21.54 -10.15
C SER A 338 -5.78 21.92 -9.02
N GLY A 339 -5.40 21.72 -7.74
CA GLY A 339 -6.22 21.99 -6.57
C GLY A 339 -7.08 20.81 -6.11
N ASP A 340 -6.98 19.64 -6.75
CA ASP A 340 -7.73 18.44 -6.34
C ASP A 340 -7.11 17.83 -5.09
N THR A 341 -7.92 17.42 -4.13
CA THR A 341 -7.43 16.79 -2.89
C THR A 341 -6.95 15.37 -3.15
N ILE A 342 -5.64 15.16 -3.01
CA ILE A 342 -4.93 13.88 -3.15
C ILE A 342 -5.18 13.00 -1.91
N TYR A 343 -5.01 13.59 -0.72
CA TYR A 343 -5.25 12.93 0.57
C TYR A 343 -5.47 13.97 1.67
N TYR A 344 -6.02 13.54 2.80
CA TYR A 344 -6.07 14.32 4.03
C TYR A 344 -4.91 13.93 4.92
N TYR A 345 -4.26 14.93 5.50
CA TYR A 345 -3.13 14.76 6.38
C TYR A 345 -3.47 15.29 7.77
N THR A 346 -3.08 14.55 8.80
CA THR A 346 -3.19 14.97 10.19
C THR A 346 -1.94 14.59 10.96
N GLU A 347 -1.59 15.40 11.94
CA GLU A 347 -0.48 15.15 12.85
C GLU A 347 -1.04 14.99 14.26
N VAL A 348 -0.60 13.95 14.94
CA VAL A 348 -1.08 13.60 16.27
C VAL A 348 0.07 13.15 17.14
N PHE A 349 -0.12 13.20 18.45
CA PHE A 349 0.82 12.73 19.45
C PHE A 349 0.24 11.50 20.15
N PRO A 350 1.07 10.66 20.81
CA PRO A 350 0.58 9.70 21.79
C PRO A 350 -0.43 10.35 22.74
N GLY A 351 -1.47 9.62 23.17
CA GLY A 351 -2.57 10.16 23.97
C GLY A 351 -3.69 10.84 23.18
N ASP A 352 -3.43 11.31 21.96
CA ASP A 352 -4.48 11.84 21.09
C ASP A 352 -5.42 10.75 20.61
N THR A 353 -6.61 11.17 20.16
CA THR A 353 -7.54 10.33 19.43
C THR A 353 -7.77 10.94 18.06
N VAL A 354 -7.51 10.19 17.00
CA VAL A 354 -7.95 10.55 15.65
C VAL A 354 -9.38 10.06 15.47
N ARG A 355 -10.31 10.99 15.28
CA ARG A 355 -11.73 10.64 15.09
C ARG A 355 -12.42 11.59 14.14
N PHE A 356 -13.11 11.00 13.17
CA PHE A 356 -13.94 11.73 12.23
C PHE A 356 -15.08 10.84 11.75
N LYS A 357 -16.20 11.49 11.42
CA LYS A 357 -17.33 10.87 10.74
C LYS A 357 -17.05 10.85 9.24
N ILE A 358 -17.34 9.72 8.62
CA ILE A 358 -17.35 9.51 7.19
C ILE A 358 -18.82 9.45 6.79
N THR A 359 -19.25 10.39 5.96
CA THR A 359 -20.61 10.44 5.45
C THR A 359 -20.55 10.34 3.94
N ALA A 360 -21.32 9.42 3.38
CA ALA A 360 -21.61 9.43 1.96
C ALA A 360 -23.11 9.51 1.70
N SER A 361 -23.48 10.23 0.66
CA SER A 361 -24.87 10.36 0.24
C SER A 361 -25.00 10.39 -1.26
N ASP A 362 -26.08 9.81 -1.74
CA ASP A 362 -26.50 9.88 -3.13
C ASP A 362 -27.94 10.38 -3.18
N ALA A 363 -28.13 11.51 -3.86
CA ALA A 363 -29.43 12.15 -4.00
C ALA A 363 -30.29 11.53 -5.12
N TYR A 364 -29.69 10.71 -5.99
CA TYR A 364 -30.32 10.21 -7.20
C TYR A 364 -30.82 8.77 -6.99
N PRO A 365 -32.11 8.47 -7.19
CA PRO A 365 -32.62 7.12 -7.04
C PRO A 365 -32.19 6.24 -8.22
N ASN A 366 -32.21 4.93 -8.00
CA ASN A 366 -32.18 3.96 -9.09
C ASN A 366 -33.40 4.16 -10.01
N PRO A 367 -33.33 3.76 -11.30
CA PRO A 367 -34.44 3.90 -12.25
C PRO A 367 -35.76 3.27 -11.80
N ASN A 368 -35.74 2.28 -10.91
CA ASN A 368 -36.91 1.65 -10.28
C ASN A 368 -37.49 2.44 -9.08
N CYS A 369 -36.99 3.65 -8.81
CA CYS A 369 -37.32 4.52 -7.69
C CYS A 369 -36.84 4.07 -6.30
N SER A 370 -36.03 3.01 -6.18
CA SER A 370 -35.38 2.72 -4.90
C SER A 370 -34.19 3.66 -4.70
N SER A 371 -33.96 4.08 -3.47
CA SER A 371 -32.70 4.74 -3.11
C SER A 371 -31.52 3.80 -3.40
N GLN A 372 -30.38 4.35 -3.80
CA GLN A 372 -29.18 3.55 -4.07
C GLN A 372 -28.57 3.03 -2.77
N ASN A 373 -28.16 1.77 -2.74
CA ASN A 373 -27.40 1.26 -1.59
C ASN A 373 -25.94 1.71 -1.69
N ILE A 374 -25.47 2.44 -0.68
CA ILE A 374 -24.06 2.84 -0.60
C ILE A 374 -23.36 1.87 0.33
N GLN A 375 -22.31 1.20 -0.14
CA GLN A 375 -21.44 0.30 0.60
C GLN A 375 -20.12 0.99 0.97
N PHE A 376 -19.78 0.91 2.26
CA PHE A 376 -18.51 1.36 2.80
C PHE A 376 -17.50 0.21 2.89
N SER A 377 -16.24 0.51 2.55
CA SER A 377 -15.10 -0.39 2.74
C SER A 377 -13.85 0.43 3.07
N ALA A 378 -12.92 -0.15 3.83
CA ALA A 378 -11.68 0.51 4.20
C ALA A 378 -10.52 -0.46 4.35
N SER A 379 -9.31 0.07 4.18
CA SER A 379 -8.06 -0.68 4.36
C SER A 379 -6.95 0.22 4.90
N GLY A 380 -5.95 -0.40 5.52
CA GLY A 380 -4.82 0.28 6.13
C GLY A 380 -4.08 -0.67 7.07
N GLY A 381 -2.79 -0.43 7.27
CA GLY A 381 -1.98 -1.35 8.06
C GLY A 381 -2.40 -1.47 9.51
N ASN A 382 -2.59 -0.32 10.15
CA ASN A 382 -3.06 -0.20 11.52
C ASN A 382 -4.59 -0.05 11.59
N LEU A 383 -5.30 -0.41 10.51
CA LEU A 383 -6.74 -0.56 10.56
C LEU A 383 -7.10 -1.96 11.05
N SER A 384 -8.16 -2.07 11.84
CA SER A 384 -8.65 -3.36 12.31
C SER A 384 -8.94 -4.29 11.13
N SER A 385 -8.28 -5.44 11.11
CA SER A 385 -8.48 -6.52 10.14
C SER A 385 -9.67 -7.42 10.49
N ALA A 386 -10.43 -7.11 11.54
CA ALA A 386 -11.67 -7.80 11.85
C ALA A 386 -12.72 -7.52 10.78
N ALA A 387 -13.61 -8.49 10.51
CA ALA A 387 -14.62 -8.38 9.45
C ALA A 387 -15.56 -7.16 9.63
N ASN A 388 -15.74 -6.67 10.85
CA ASN A 388 -16.52 -5.48 11.18
C ASN A 388 -15.68 -4.26 11.54
N TYR A 389 -14.35 -4.32 11.36
CA TYR A 389 -13.38 -3.29 11.74
C TYR A 389 -13.37 -2.89 13.24
N GLY A 390 -14.00 -3.66 14.11
CA GLY A 390 -14.26 -3.26 15.50
C GLY A 390 -13.21 -3.72 16.52
N ASN A 391 -12.18 -4.48 16.11
CA ASN A 391 -11.20 -5.06 17.04
C ASN A 391 -9.90 -4.26 17.01
N ALA A 392 -9.69 -3.42 18.03
CA ALA A 392 -8.47 -2.62 18.19
C ALA A 392 -7.20 -3.45 18.48
N ASN A 393 -7.29 -4.76 18.67
CA ASN A 393 -6.11 -5.62 18.89
C ASN A 393 -5.75 -6.46 17.65
N ALA A 394 -6.52 -6.35 16.57
CA ALA A 394 -6.34 -7.14 15.36
C ALA A 394 -6.07 -6.21 14.18
N CYS A 395 -4.81 -5.87 13.94
CA CYS A 395 -4.34 -5.23 12.72
C CYS A 395 -3.06 -5.92 12.27
N LEU A 396 -2.56 -5.52 11.10
CA LEU A 396 -1.38 -6.15 10.52
C LEU A 396 -0.09 -5.82 11.27
N PHE A 397 -0.08 -4.73 12.05
CA PHE A 397 1.12 -4.19 12.71
C PHE A 397 0.86 -3.99 14.21
N ASN A 398 1.02 -2.76 14.70
CA ASN A 398 1.05 -2.46 16.11
C ASN A 398 -0.35 -2.06 16.60
N PRO A 399 -0.99 -2.84 17.48
CA PRO A 399 -2.14 -2.37 18.22
C PRO A 399 -1.73 -1.26 19.23
N PRO A 400 -2.66 -0.39 19.65
CA PRO A 400 -4.09 -0.41 19.33
C PRO A 400 -4.40 0.10 17.93
N CYS A 401 -5.17 -0.69 17.17
CA CYS A 401 -5.54 -0.41 15.79
C CYS A 401 -6.64 0.64 15.71
N ALA A 402 -6.69 1.37 14.60
CA ALA A 402 -7.84 2.14 14.19
C ALA A 402 -9.05 1.21 14.00
N THR A 403 -10.22 1.65 14.42
CA THR A 403 -11.49 0.93 14.28
C THR A 403 -12.49 1.76 13.51
N LEU A 404 -13.47 1.07 12.92
CA LEU A 404 -14.62 1.69 12.28
C LEU A 404 -15.90 1.20 12.95
N THR A 405 -16.80 2.14 13.21
CA THR A 405 -18.14 1.85 13.74
C THR A 405 -19.17 2.37 12.75
N SER A 406 -20.08 1.51 12.29
CA SER A 406 -21.23 1.97 11.51
C SER A 406 -22.16 2.78 12.39
N LEU A 407 -22.60 3.94 11.89
CA LEU A 407 -23.60 4.79 12.54
C LEU A 407 -25.00 4.57 11.95
N ASN A 408 -25.13 3.62 11.02
CA ASN A 408 -26.40 3.28 10.40
C ASN A 408 -27.24 2.36 11.30
N PRO A 409 -28.58 2.37 11.18
CA PRO A 409 -29.44 1.40 11.83
C PRO A 409 -28.99 -0.04 11.60
N GLY A 410 -28.83 -0.80 12.69
CA GLY A 410 -28.35 -2.19 12.64
C GLY A 410 -26.83 -2.36 12.56
N GLY A 411 -26.05 -1.27 12.56
CA GLY A 411 -24.59 -1.34 12.56
C GLY A 411 -24.00 -1.89 11.25
N VAL A 412 -24.71 -1.69 10.14
CA VAL A 412 -24.32 -2.18 8.81
C VAL A 412 -23.50 -1.15 8.05
N PHE A 413 -22.52 -1.62 7.27
CA PHE A 413 -21.71 -0.75 6.39
C PHE A 413 -22.29 -0.60 4.98
N THR A 414 -23.54 -1.03 4.76
CA THR A 414 -24.28 -0.78 3.52
C THR A 414 -25.63 -0.19 3.89
N TYR A 415 -25.97 1.00 3.37
CA TYR A 415 -27.21 1.68 3.71
C TYR A 415 -27.78 2.47 2.53
N PRO A 416 -29.12 2.51 2.34
CA PRO A 416 -29.74 3.22 1.23
C PRO A 416 -29.67 4.74 1.36
N GLY A 417 -29.19 5.42 0.31
CA GLY A 417 -29.17 6.87 0.12
C GLY A 417 -28.15 7.64 0.94
N LEU A 418 -27.91 7.23 2.19
CA LEU A 418 -26.94 7.86 3.07
C LEU A 418 -26.27 6.80 3.94
N ASN A 419 -24.95 6.73 3.93
CA ASN A 419 -24.17 5.78 4.72
C ASN A 419 -23.17 6.52 5.60
N ASP A 420 -23.31 6.32 6.91
CA ASP A 420 -22.45 6.91 7.92
C ASP A 420 -21.58 5.86 8.62
N ALA A 421 -20.28 6.14 8.70
CA ALA A 421 -19.32 5.39 9.50
C ALA A 421 -18.47 6.35 10.33
N GLN A 422 -17.96 5.88 11.46
CA GLN A 422 -17.05 6.64 12.31
C GLN A 422 -15.70 5.95 12.37
N PHE A 423 -14.66 6.67 11.96
CA PHE A 423 -13.28 6.27 12.18
C PHE A 423 -12.86 6.67 13.59
N ASN A 424 -12.18 5.78 14.32
CA ASN A 424 -11.60 6.07 15.62
C ASN A 424 -10.24 5.39 15.76
N TRP A 425 -9.22 6.14 16.15
CA TRP A 425 -7.92 5.58 16.47
C TRP A 425 -7.30 6.27 17.69
N ASN A 426 -6.98 5.48 18.72
CA ASN A 426 -6.32 5.98 19.93
C ASN A 426 -4.81 5.84 19.74
N ILE A 427 -4.06 6.92 19.87
CA ILE A 427 -2.64 6.92 19.59
C ILE A 427 -1.86 6.58 20.86
N THR A 428 -0.94 5.61 20.79
CA THR A 428 -0.03 5.24 21.89
C THR A 428 1.42 5.36 21.43
N CYS A 429 2.34 5.19 22.39
CA CYS A 429 3.77 5.12 22.13
C CYS A 429 4.17 4.04 21.12
N ASP A 430 3.40 2.96 21.01
CA ASP A 430 3.65 1.85 20.07
C ASP A 430 3.56 2.28 18.60
N HIS A 431 2.93 3.45 18.35
CA HIS A 431 2.80 4.03 17.02
C HIS A 431 3.96 4.97 16.62
N LEU A 432 4.95 5.18 17.49
CA LEU A 432 6.15 5.95 17.16
C LEU A 432 7.25 5.12 16.50
N PHE A 433 7.29 3.82 16.80
CA PHE A 433 8.43 2.94 16.48
C PHE A 433 8.15 2.00 15.29
N TYR A 434 7.21 2.37 14.42
CA TYR A 434 6.69 1.43 13.44
C TYR A 434 7.69 1.07 12.31
N GLN A 435 8.70 1.91 12.07
CA GLN A 435 9.96 1.46 11.49
C GLN A 435 11.11 1.85 12.44
N GLU A 436 11.67 0.90 13.18
CA GLU A 436 12.95 1.11 13.85
C GLU A 436 14.01 1.45 12.80
N TYR A 437 14.48 2.70 12.84
CA TYR A 437 15.81 3.11 12.35
C TYR A 437 16.16 2.84 10.87
N GLN A 438 15.22 2.48 10.00
CA GLN A 438 15.58 2.12 8.62
C GLN A 438 16.15 3.29 7.81
N CYS A 439 15.78 4.55 8.11
CA CYS A 439 16.28 5.73 7.39
C CYS A 439 17.04 6.76 8.25
N GLY A 440 17.39 6.44 9.50
CA GLY A 440 17.97 7.41 10.44
C GLY A 440 16.99 8.47 11.00
N THR A 441 15.75 8.49 10.50
CA THR A 441 14.61 9.23 11.07
C THR A 441 13.46 8.27 11.32
N LEU A 442 12.79 8.39 12.47
CA LEU A 442 11.59 7.61 12.78
C LEU A 442 10.49 7.96 11.77
N LYS A 443 9.96 6.93 11.08
CA LYS A 443 8.79 7.06 10.20
C LYS A 443 7.58 6.47 10.90
N SER A 444 6.62 7.34 11.18
CA SER A 444 5.40 7.06 11.95
C SER A 444 4.17 7.57 11.19
N GLU A 445 4.16 7.34 9.87
CA GLU A 445 3.10 7.79 8.96
C GLU A 445 2.23 6.60 8.52
N TYR A 446 0.94 6.68 8.82
CA TYR A 446 -0.01 5.61 8.60
C TYR A 446 -1.03 6.03 7.57
N SER A 447 -1.18 5.23 6.51
CA SER A 447 -2.16 5.48 5.45
C SER A 447 -3.40 4.62 5.64
N PHE A 448 -4.56 5.27 5.57
CA PHE A 448 -5.88 4.66 5.58
C PHE A 448 -6.62 5.01 4.29
N TYR A 449 -7.19 4.01 3.66
CA TYR A 449 -7.88 4.08 2.37
C TYR A 449 -9.37 3.85 2.65
N LEU A 450 -10.22 4.83 2.30
CA LEU A 450 -11.66 4.83 2.60
C LEU A 450 -12.45 4.90 1.29
N ARG A 451 -13.40 3.98 1.10
CA ARG A 451 -14.18 3.87 -0.15
C ARG A 451 -15.68 3.76 0.13
N MET A 452 -16.48 4.50 -0.62
CA MET A 452 -17.94 4.47 -0.65
C MET A 452 -18.39 4.16 -2.07
N GLN A 453 -19.09 3.04 -2.26
CA GLN A 453 -19.52 2.56 -3.57
C GLN A 453 -21.03 2.40 -3.60
N ASP A 454 -21.70 2.93 -4.62
CA ASP A 454 -23.14 2.77 -4.79
C ASP A 454 -23.52 1.41 -5.42
N ASP A 455 -24.81 1.21 -5.71
CA ASP A 455 -25.33 0.05 -6.40
C ASP A 455 -25.98 0.36 -7.76
N GLN A 456 -25.67 1.49 -8.40
CA GLN A 456 -26.24 1.81 -9.70
C GLN A 456 -25.76 0.88 -10.82
N CYS A 457 -26.57 0.77 -11.86
CA CYS A 457 -26.31 -0.06 -13.04
C CYS A 457 -26.01 0.80 -14.28
N PRO A 458 -25.23 0.28 -15.24
CA PRO A 458 -24.68 -1.08 -15.31
C PRO A 458 -23.33 -1.25 -14.60
N ILE A 459 -22.71 -0.16 -14.17
CA ILE A 459 -21.44 -0.15 -13.45
C ILE A 459 -21.59 0.85 -12.32
N ASN A 460 -21.32 0.39 -11.11
CA ASN A 460 -21.33 1.19 -9.90
C ASN A 460 -20.34 2.36 -10.02
N ARG A 461 -20.56 3.39 -9.22
CA ARG A 461 -19.55 4.43 -9.01
C ARG A 461 -19.12 4.39 -7.57
N PHE A 462 -17.95 4.98 -7.33
CA PHE A 462 -17.41 5.05 -5.99
C PHE A 462 -16.68 6.38 -5.80
N SER A 463 -16.71 6.84 -4.57
CA SER A 463 -15.88 7.92 -4.07
C SER A 463 -14.84 7.37 -3.11
N TYR A 464 -13.69 8.03 -3.10
CA TYR A 464 -12.50 7.56 -2.40
C TYR A 464 -11.82 8.71 -1.65
N LYS A 465 -11.29 8.39 -0.46
CA LYS A 465 -10.50 9.32 0.36
C LYS A 465 -9.33 8.58 1.02
N LYS A 466 -8.12 9.12 0.87
CA LYS A 466 -6.92 8.70 1.62
C LYS A 466 -6.74 9.60 2.84
N VAL A 467 -6.48 9.02 4.00
CA VAL A 467 -6.09 9.74 5.22
C VAL A 467 -4.72 9.27 5.65
N VAL A 468 -3.77 10.20 5.78
CA VAL A 468 -2.43 9.96 6.29
C VAL A 468 -2.33 10.57 7.68
N VAL A 469 -1.98 9.74 8.67
CA VAL A 469 -1.80 10.15 10.06
C VAL A 469 -0.32 10.06 10.39
N LYS A 470 0.31 11.18 10.73
CA LYS A 470 1.67 11.20 11.25
C LYS A 470 1.67 11.28 12.75
N VAL A 471 2.24 10.27 13.40
CA VAL A 471 2.41 10.28 14.86
C VAL A 471 3.72 10.98 15.19
N LYS A 472 3.64 12.21 15.67
CA LYS A 472 4.79 12.97 16.13
C LYS A 472 5.12 12.61 17.57
N ASN A 473 6.39 12.80 17.90
CA ASN A 473 6.81 12.88 19.28
C ASN A 473 7.29 14.30 19.58
N TYR A 474 7.18 14.71 20.84
CA TYR A 474 7.68 15.98 21.33
C TYR A 474 8.83 15.71 22.29
N MET A 475 10.05 16.02 21.84
CA MET A 475 11.25 15.81 22.65
C MET A 475 11.20 16.69 23.89
N PRO A 476 11.51 16.15 25.09
CA PRO A 476 11.58 16.97 26.29
C PRO A 476 12.70 17.99 26.18
N GLY A 477 12.47 19.17 26.79
CA GLY A 477 13.51 20.18 26.91
C GLY A 477 14.63 19.71 27.85
N MET A 478 15.87 20.07 27.51
CA MET A 478 17.00 19.86 28.41
C MET A 478 16.81 20.61 29.73
N PRO A 479 17.23 20.06 30.88
CA PRO A 479 17.23 20.80 32.13
C PRO A 479 18.17 22.00 32.01
N ASN A 480 17.84 23.08 32.72
CA ASN A 480 18.67 24.28 32.70
C ASN A 480 19.83 24.12 33.69
N ILE A 481 21.05 24.33 33.19
CA ILE A 481 22.29 24.26 33.98
C ILE A 481 23.08 25.58 34.00
N ASP A 482 22.49 26.69 33.59
CA ASP A 482 23.18 27.98 33.43
C ASP A 482 23.71 28.53 34.76
N ASN A 483 23.06 28.17 35.87
CA ASN A 483 23.43 28.57 37.23
C ASN A 483 23.84 27.38 38.12
N THR A 484 24.22 26.25 37.51
CA THR A 484 24.63 25.05 38.24
C THR A 484 25.94 25.26 39.00
N CYS A 485 25.99 24.77 40.24
CA CYS A 485 27.19 24.68 41.04
C CYS A 485 27.66 23.22 41.10
N ILE A 486 28.82 22.92 40.52
CA ILE A 486 29.49 21.62 40.67
C ILE A 486 30.58 21.70 41.75
N GLN A 487 30.55 20.78 42.71
CA GLN A 487 31.49 20.71 43.82
C GLN A 487 32.05 19.29 43.97
N GLN A 488 33.29 19.20 44.41
CA GLN A 488 33.97 17.94 44.70
C GLN A 488 34.46 17.95 46.15
N ASP A 489 34.15 16.89 46.88
CA ASP A 489 34.60 16.64 48.24
C ASP A 489 34.95 15.15 48.44
N ASP A 490 35.23 14.76 49.68
CA ASP A 490 35.58 13.37 50.03
C ASP A 490 34.42 12.37 49.81
N LEU A 491 33.20 12.84 49.58
CA LEU A 491 31.99 12.03 49.36
C LEU A 491 31.68 11.84 47.87
N GLY A 492 32.23 12.68 46.99
CA GLY A 492 32.13 12.54 45.54
C GLY A 492 32.03 13.87 44.81
N VAL A 493 31.38 13.85 43.65
CA VAL A 493 31.06 15.07 42.87
C VAL A 493 29.57 15.33 42.93
N THR A 494 29.19 16.52 43.38
CA THR A 494 27.80 16.96 43.54
C THR A 494 27.51 18.13 42.62
N PHE A 495 26.36 18.12 41.95
CA PHE A 495 25.88 19.22 41.12
C PHE A 495 24.35 19.31 41.15
N ASP A 496 23.83 20.48 40.79
CA ASP A 496 22.41 20.79 40.71
C ASP A 496 21.97 21.21 39.31
N TRP A 497 20.67 21.24 39.07
CA TRP A 497 20.07 21.73 37.83
C TRP A 497 18.66 22.24 38.11
N VAL A 498 18.13 23.05 37.21
CA VAL A 498 16.72 23.46 37.27
C VAL A 498 15.94 22.60 36.28
N ALA A 499 14.89 21.95 36.78
CA ALA A 499 13.99 21.16 35.95
C ALA A 499 13.36 22.05 34.85
N ASN A 500 13.30 21.54 33.62
CA ASN A 500 12.71 22.29 32.51
C ASN A 500 11.17 22.13 32.54
N PRO A 501 10.37 23.20 32.66
CA PRO A 501 8.90 23.05 32.65
C PRO A 501 8.37 22.39 31.37
N ASP A 502 9.14 22.41 30.29
CA ASP A 502 8.89 21.64 29.08
C ASP A 502 9.40 20.19 29.20
N THR A 503 8.52 19.29 29.62
CA THR A 503 8.78 17.86 29.79
C THR A 503 8.49 17.04 28.53
N GLY A 504 8.28 17.67 27.38
CA GLY A 504 7.80 16.94 26.22
C GLY A 504 6.31 16.55 26.39
N PHE A 505 5.94 15.39 25.86
CA PHE A 505 4.58 14.85 26.03
C PHE A 505 4.28 14.41 27.48
N ASN A 506 5.25 13.75 28.10
CA ASN A 506 5.21 13.35 29.50
C ASN A 506 6.65 13.27 30.01
N TRP A 507 6.84 13.52 31.30
CA TRP A 507 8.12 13.27 31.93
C TRP A 507 8.27 11.79 32.28
N ASP A 508 9.42 11.19 31.96
CA ASP A 508 9.73 9.81 32.31
C ASP A 508 10.83 9.74 33.41
N PHE A 509 12.02 10.28 33.14
CA PHE A 509 13.18 10.23 34.04
C PHE A 509 14.28 11.25 33.65
N TYR A 510 15.28 11.46 34.51
CA TYR A 510 16.57 12.03 34.11
C TYR A 510 17.60 10.92 33.88
N VAL A 511 18.52 11.10 32.94
CA VAL A 511 19.71 10.27 32.77
C VAL A 511 20.94 11.10 33.11
N ILE A 512 21.75 10.62 34.04
CA ILE A 512 23.02 11.24 34.40
C ILE A 512 24.14 10.50 33.69
N ASN A 513 24.84 11.20 32.81
CA ASN A 513 26.00 10.69 32.12
C ASN A 513 27.27 11.23 32.77
N HIS A 514 28.28 10.38 32.92
CA HIS A 514 29.64 10.73 33.33
C HIS A 514 30.59 10.64 32.14
N ILE A 515 31.51 11.59 32.06
CA ILE A 515 32.56 11.67 31.05
C ILE A 515 33.89 11.52 31.78
N ASP A 516 34.61 10.45 31.47
CA ASP A 516 35.92 10.19 32.04
C ASP A 516 37.02 11.06 31.40
N THR A 517 38.24 10.98 31.93
CA THR A 517 39.40 11.75 31.44
C THR A 517 39.84 11.41 30.01
N LEU A 518 39.37 10.28 29.46
CA LEU A 518 39.63 9.86 28.08
C LEU A 518 38.49 10.28 27.14
N GLY A 519 37.42 10.90 27.67
CA GLY A 519 36.24 11.32 26.92
C GLY A 519 35.20 10.23 26.74
N ASN A 520 35.32 9.08 27.40
CA ASN A 520 34.30 8.03 27.33
C ASN A 520 33.09 8.43 28.18
N THR A 521 31.91 8.28 27.60
CA THR A 521 30.62 8.56 28.26
C THR A 521 30.01 7.27 28.82
N THR A 522 29.58 7.27 30.08
CA THR A 522 28.83 6.19 30.71
C THR A 522 27.61 6.73 31.45
N VAL A 523 26.52 5.97 31.50
CA VAL A 523 25.36 6.32 32.35
C VAL A 523 25.70 5.91 33.79
N VAL A 524 25.67 6.87 34.71
CA VAL A 524 25.94 6.63 36.14
C VAL A 524 24.68 6.55 36.98
N ASP A 525 23.58 7.16 36.55
CA ASP A 525 22.28 6.98 37.20
C ASP A 525 21.08 7.32 36.29
N THR A 526 19.89 6.87 36.69
CA THR A 526 18.60 7.24 36.11
C THR A 526 17.62 7.61 37.22
N ILE A 527 17.16 8.86 37.22
CA ILE A 527 16.37 9.45 38.32
C ILE A 527 14.90 9.54 37.90
N TYR A 528 14.01 8.87 38.65
CA TYR A 528 12.56 8.77 38.35
C TYR A 528 11.67 9.70 39.19
N ASP A 529 12.25 10.67 39.90
CA ASP A 529 11.50 11.77 40.52
C ASP A 529 11.84 13.12 39.86
N TRP A 530 10.83 13.72 39.22
CA TRP A 530 10.92 15.04 38.57
C TRP A 530 11.41 16.14 39.50
N ALA A 531 11.05 16.06 40.78
CA ALA A 531 11.40 17.06 41.77
C ALA A 531 12.89 17.02 42.16
N THR A 532 13.61 15.96 41.79
CA THR A 532 15.04 15.88 42.02
C THR A 532 15.77 16.86 41.10
N GLN A 533 16.51 17.77 41.73
CA GLN A 533 17.25 18.85 41.07
C GLN A 533 18.73 18.89 41.49
N SER A 534 19.21 17.81 42.11
CA SER A 534 20.60 17.66 42.53
C SER A 534 21.01 16.19 42.53
N TYR A 535 22.28 15.92 42.23
CA TYR A 535 22.83 14.57 42.20
C TYR A 535 24.26 14.55 42.74
N THR A 536 24.61 13.45 43.42
CA THR A 536 25.96 13.19 43.91
C THR A 536 26.47 11.87 43.33
N HIS A 537 27.51 11.92 42.50
CA HIS A 537 28.21 10.73 42.01
C HIS A 537 29.17 10.22 43.10
N THR A 538 28.69 9.29 43.92
CA THR A 538 29.50 8.66 44.97
C THR A 538 30.53 7.71 44.34
N GLY A 539 31.82 7.95 44.61
CA GLY A 539 32.92 7.15 44.04
C GLY A 539 33.57 7.71 42.77
N ALA A 540 33.20 8.92 42.32
CA ALA A 540 33.98 9.65 41.33
C ALA A 540 35.42 9.86 41.82
N ASP A 541 36.43 9.71 40.94
CA ASP A 541 37.83 9.84 41.34
C ASP A 541 38.11 11.27 41.85
N PRO A 542 38.52 11.43 43.14
CA PRO A 542 38.79 12.73 43.74
C PRO A 542 39.93 13.50 43.06
N ASN A 543 40.81 12.82 42.32
CA ASN A 543 41.99 13.41 41.69
C ASN A 543 41.82 13.66 40.17
N ALA A 544 40.68 13.29 39.61
CA ALA A 544 40.38 13.41 38.19
C ALA A 544 39.44 14.59 37.89
N VAL A 545 39.51 15.03 36.63
CA VAL A 545 38.49 15.88 36.05
C VAL A 545 37.35 14.97 35.59
N ASN A 546 36.18 15.14 36.19
CA ASN A 546 34.94 14.42 35.95
C ASN A 546 33.97 15.34 35.21
N GLY A 547 33.60 14.98 33.98
CA GLY A 547 32.54 15.65 33.24
C GLY A 547 31.19 14.99 33.46
N TYR A 548 30.11 15.76 33.39
CA TYR A 548 28.75 15.25 33.49
C TYR A 548 27.84 15.95 32.48
N THR A 549 26.89 15.20 31.94
CA THR A 549 25.77 15.76 31.17
C THR A 549 24.48 15.12 31.63
N ILE A 550 23.42 15.92 31.65
CA ILE A 550 22.09 15.48 32.04
C ILE A 550 21.24 15.38 30.77
N GLN A 551 20.45 14.32 30.66
CA GLN A 551 19.39 14.21 29.66
C GLN A 551 18.05 14.02 30.37
N VAL A 552 16.98 14.46 29.74
CA VAL A 552 15.62 14.15 30.18
C VAL A 552 15.06 13.08 29.25
N GLY A 553 14.57 11.99 29.86
CA GLY A 553 13.67 11.04 29.25
C GLY A 553 12.25 11.59 29.28
N GLY A 554 11.58 11.59 28.13
CA GLY A 554 10.18 12.00 28.04
C GLY A 554 9.57 11.61 26.69
N GLY A 555 8.25 11.47 26.67
CA GLY A 555 7.52 11.08 25.46
C GLY A 555 7.95 9.71 24.97
N CYS A 556 7.51 8.65 25.63
CA CYS A 556 7.75 7.27 25.17
C CYS A 556 9.25 6.87 25.13
N GLY A 557 10.04 7.34 26.11
CA GLY A 557 11.45 6.95 26.25
C GLY A 557 12.44 7.64 25.32
N LEU A 558 12.08 8.76 24.66
CA LEU A 558 13.07 9.59 23.96
C LEU A 558 13.92 10.37 24.96
N LEU A 559 15.20 10.50 24.65
CA LEU A 559 16.13 11.33 25.40
C LEU A 559 16.28 12.68 24.71
N SER A 560 16.29 13.77 25.49
CA SER A 560 16.75 15.08 25.04
C SER A 560 18.21 15.00 24.56
N ASP A 561 18.68 16.03 23.86
CA ASP A 561 20.12 16.25 23.76
C ASP A 561 20.76 16.31 25.16
N PRO A 562 22.03 15.93 25.32
CA PRO A 562 22.75 16.16 26.57
C PRO A 562 22.93 17.65 26.84
N THR A 563 22.77 18.07 28.09
CA THR A 563 23.17 19.42 28.50
C THR A 563 24.65 19.69 28.15
N PRO A 564 25.08 20.96 28.08
CA PRO A 564 26.51 21.26 28.13
C PRO A 564 27.22 20.54 29.29
N VAL A 565 28.52 20.27 29.11
CA VAL A 565 29.29 19.49 30.09
C VAL A 565 29.48 20.31 31.37
N LEU A 566 28.96 19.78 32.47
CA LEU A 566 29.28 20.19 33.83
C LEU A 566 30.61 19.54 34.21
N GLN A 567 31.59 20.31 34.65
CA GLN A 567 32.92 19.79 34.93
C GLN A 567 33.47 20.38 36.23
N ASN A 568 33.94 19.51 37.12
CA ASN A 568 34.69 19.95 38.30
C ASN A 568 36.05 20.51 37.89
N ILE A 569 36.57 21.46 38.66
CA ILE A 569 37.95 21.89 38.52
C ILE A 569 38.81 20.93 39.34
N ARG A 570 39.90 20.44 38.74
CA ARG A 570 40.90 19.64 39.46
C ARG A 570 41.44 20.46 40.64
N VAL A 571 41.22 19.98 41.86
CA VAL A 571 41.75 20.61 43.08
C VAL A 571 43.23 20.33 43.21
#